data_AF-A0A2I3S1W8-F1
#
_entry.id   AF-A0A2I3S1W8-F1
#
_cell.length_a   1.000
_cell.length_b   1.000
_cell.length_c   1.000
_cell.angle_alpha   90.00
_cell.angle_beta   90.00
_cell.angle_gamma   90.00
#
_symmetry.space_group_name_H-M   'P 1'
#
loop_
_entity.id
_entity.type
_entity.pdbx_description
1 polymer ?
#
loop_
_entity_poly.entity_id
_entity_poly.type
_entity_poly.pdbx_seq_one_letter_code
_entity_poly.pdbx_strand_id
1 'polypeptide(L)'
;MIERSVVEAAVQECSQSVDETIEHVFNIIGAFDIPRFVYNSERKKFLPLLMTNHPAPNLFGTARDKAEMFRERYTILHQLKTIETLLGITTKIGDVIVLGMITQLKEGKFFLEDPTGTVQLDLSKAQFHSGLYTEACFVLAEGWFEDQVFHVNAFGFPPTEPSSTTRAYYGNINFFGGPSNTSVKTSAKLKQLEEENKDAMFVFLSDVWLDQVEVLEKLRIMFAGYSPAPPTCFILCGNFSSAPYGKNQVQALKDSLKTLADIICEYPDIHQSSRFVFVPGPEDPGFGSILPRPPLAESITNEFRQRVPFSVFTTNPCRIQYCTQEITVFREDLVNKMCRNCVRFPSSNLAIPNHFVKTILSQGHLTPLPLYVCPVYWAYDYALRVYPVPDLLVIADKYDPFTTTNTECLCINPGSFPRSGFSFKVFYPSNKTVEDSKLQGF
;
A
#
# COMPACT_ATOMS: atom_id res chain seq x y z
N MET A 1 25.71 20.57 -29.51
CA MET A 1 26.10 19.35 -30.25
C MET A 1 25.81 18.19 -29.32
N ILE A 2 24.92 17.27 -29.71
CA ILE A 2 24.65 16.08 -28.90
C ILE A 2 25.88 15.17 -29.04
N GLU A 3 26.47 14.77 -27.92
CA GLU A 3 27.65 13.92 -27.94
C GLU A 3 27.30 12.54 -28.52
N ARG A 4 28.22 12.00 -29.32
CA ARG A 4 28.07 10.70 -29.98
C ARG A 4 27.75 9.58 -28.97
N SER A 5 28.30 9.66 -27.76
CA SER A 5 28.02 8.76 -26.64
C SER A 5 26.55 8.74 -26.21
N VAL A 6 25.87 9.89 -26.25
CA VAL A 6 24.45 10.01 -25.89
C VAL A 6 23.57 9.40 -26.98
N VAL A 7 23.95 9.58 -28.25
CA VAL A 7 23.25 8.97 -29.38
C VAL A 7 23.47 7.46 -29.40
N GLU A 8 24.70 6.99 -29.13
CA GLU A 8 25.02 5.56 -29.05
C GLU A 8 24.27 4.90 -27.89
N ALA A 9 24.19 5.53 -26.72
CA ALA A 9 23.38 5.03 -25.59
C ALA A 9 21.89 4.95 -25.95
N ALA A 10 21.32 6.01 -26.55
CA ALA A 10 19.92 6.01 -26.97
C ALA A 10 19.64 4.98 -28.08
N VAL A 11 20.58 4.79 -29.01
CA VAL A 11 20.49 3.75 -30.04
C VAL A 11 20.60 2.38 -29.42
N GLN A 12 21.46 2.16 -28.43
CA GLN A 12 21.62 0.88 -27.74
C GLN A 12 20.39 0.53 -26.89
N GLU A 13 19.76 1.54 -26.29
CA GLU A 13 18.46 1.42 -25.60
C GLU A 13 17.32 1.08 -26.58
N CYS A 14 17.36 1.62 -27.81
CA CYS A 14 16.39 1.31 -28.87
C CYS A 14 16.69 0.00 -29.64
N SER A 15 17.95 -0.44 -29.68
CA SER A 15 18.44 -1.59 -30.46
C SER A 15 18.66 -2.86 -29.65
N GLN A 16 18.36 -2.83 -28.35
CA GLN A 16 17.91 -4.02 -27.65
C GLN A 16 16.54 -4.43 -28.21
N SER A 17 16.57 -4.98 -29.41
CA SER A 17 15.50 -5.78 -29.98
C SER A 17 15.31 -7.00 -29.07
N VAL A 18 14.35 -6.87 -28.15
CA VAL A 18 13.52 -7.92 -27.56
C VAL A 18 14.07 -9.33 -27.81
N ASP A 19 15.12 -9.71 -27.08
CA ASP A 19 15.38 -11.13 -26.86
C ASP A 19 14.15 -11.67 -26.13
N GLU A 20 13.53 -12.68 -26.73
CA GLU A 20 12.33 -13.41 -26.31
C GLU A 20 11.83 -13.02 -24.92
N THR A 21 10.81 -12.15 -24.89
CA THR A 21 10.09 -11.77 -23.69
C THR A 21 9.54 -13.03 -23.03
N ILE A 22 10.30 -13.57 -22.07
CA ILE A 22 9.73 -14.19 -20.89
C ILE A 22 8.97 -13.03 -20.22
N GLU A 23 7.75 -12.76 -20.70
CA GLU A 23 6.82 -11.89 -19.98
C GLU A 23 6.63 -12.58 -18.64
N HIS A 24 7.31 -12.07 -17.62
CA HIS A 24 7.26 -12.62 -16.28
C HIS A 24 5.82 -12.48 -15.77
N VAL A 25 5.09 -13.60 -15.81
CA VAL A 25 3.66 -13.67 -15.47
C VAL A 25 3.40 -13.29 -14.02
N PHE A 26 4.33 -13.61 -13.12
CA PHE A 26 4.22 -13.37 -11.69
C PHE A 26 5.51 -12.77 -11.15
N ASN A 27 5.44 -11.54 -10.65
CA ASN A 27 6.56 -10.82 -10.05
C ASN A 27 6.22 -10.29 -8.65
N ILE A 28 7.24 -10.24 -7.80
CA ILE A 28 7.19 -9.65 -6.46
C ILE A 28 8.14 -8.46 -6.47
N ILE A 29 7.63 -7.30 -6.10
CA ILE A 29 8.31 -6.01 -6.19
C ILE A 29 8.44 -5.47 -4.76
N GLY A 30 9.68 -5.32 -4.30
CA GLY A 30 9.98 -4.71 -3.02
C GLY A 30 9.73 -3.20 -3.07
N ALA A 31 9.44 -2.59 -1.92
CA ALA A 31 9.15 -1.17 -1.79
C ALA A 31 10.33 -0.28 -2.22
N PHE A 32 11.56 -0.75 -2.00
CA PHE A 32 12.78 -0.04 -2.41
C PHE A 32 13.09 -0.17 -3.90
N ASP A 33 12.41 -1.10 -4.60
CA ASP A 33 12.55 -1.34 -6.04
C ASP A 33 11.41 -0.69 -6.84
N ILE A 34 10.46 -0.02 -6.17
CA ILE A 34 9.39 0.72 -6.83
C ILE A 34 10.01 1.86 -7.65
N PRO A 35 9.68 2.01 -8.94
CA PRO A 35 10.24 3.05 -9.76
C PRO A 35 9.78 4.43 -9.27
N ARG A 36 10.74 5.32 -9.02
CA ARG A 36 10.44 6.68 -8.56
C ARG A 36 10.11 7.59 -9.74
N PHE A 37 8.89 8.12 -9.72
CA PHE A 37 8.42 9.15 -10.64
C PHE A 37 8.12 10.45 -9.90
N VAL A 38 8.52 11.56 -10.50
CA VAL A 38 8.26 12.91 -10.01
C VAL A 38 7.24 13.59 -10.92
N TYR A 39 6.20 14.18 -10.33
CA TYR A 39 5.25 14.97 -11.09
C TYR A 39 5.83 16.34 -11.45
N ASN A 40 5.84 16.68 -12.73
CA ASN A 40 6.22 18.00 -13.21
C ASN A 40 4.95 18.80 -13.53
N SER A 41 4.72 19.88 -12.79
CA SER A 41 3.52 20.74 -12.91
C SER A 41 3.47 21.52 -14.24
N GLU A 42 4.62 21.93 -14.78
CA GLU A 42 4.70 22.66 -16.06
C GLU A 42 4.30 21.76 -17.24
N ARG A 43 4.82 20.53 -17.26
CA ARG A 43 4.57 19.53 -18.31
C ARG A 43 3.30 18.72 -18.06
N LYS A 44 2.74 18.81 -16.84
CA LYS A 44 1.63 17.99 -16.33
C LYS A 44 1.83 16.49 -16.53
N LYS A 45 3.07 16.02 -16.30
CA LYS A 45 3.47 14.62 -16.53
C LYS A 45 4.35 14.11 -15.41
N PHE A 46 4.28 12.80 -15.19
CA PHE A 46 5.25 12.09 -14.37
C PHE A 46 6.51 11.82 -15.18
N LEU A 47 7.67 12.16 -14.60
CA LEU A 47 8.98 11.92 -15.19
C LEU A 47 9.74 10.93 -14.31
N PRO A 48 10.46 9.94 -14.89
CA PRO A 48 11.37 9.09 -14.13
C PRO A 48 12.39 9.95 -13.38
N LEU A 49 12.76 9.54 -12.17
CA LEU A 49 13.69 10.30 -11.32
C LEU A 49 14.98 10.73 -12.05
N LEU A 50 15.56 9.81 -12.83
CA LEU A 50 16.80 10.03 -13.60
C LEU A 50 16.66 11.13 -14.67
N MET A 51 15.43 11.46 -15.08
CA MET A 51 15.13 12.54 -16.03
C MET A 51 14.80 13.87 -15.34
N THR A 52 15.07 13.99 -14.05
CA THR A 52 14.79 15.18 -13.24
C THR A 52 16.01 15.61 -12.44
N ASN A 53 15.96 16.82 -11.88
CA ASN A 53 17.00 17.33 -10.97
C ASN A 53 16.73 16.94 -9.50
N HIS A 54 15.79 16.03 -9.22
CA HIS A 54 15.52 15.59 -7.86
C HIS A 54 16.61 14.64 -7.35
N PRO A 55 17.02 14.75 -6.08
CA PRO A 55 18.01 13.85 -5.51
C PRO A 55 17.49 12.42 -5.40
N ALA A 56 18.42 11.47 -5.45
CA ALA A 56 18.14 10.07 -5.17
C ALA A 56 17.71 9.88 -3.71
N PRO A 57 16.77 8.94 -3.42
CA PRO A 57 16.31 8.72 -2.07
C PRO A 57 17.40 8.06 -1.21
N ASN A 58 17.49 8.48 0.05
CA ASN A 58 18.35 7.91 1.07
C ASN A 58 17.54 7.69 2.36
N LEU A 59 17.91 6.69 3.16
CA LEU A 59 17.23 6.43 4.44
C LEU A 59 17.32 7.65 5.38
N PHE A 60 18.50 8.28 5.44
CA PHE A 60 18.74 9.51 6.20
C PHE A 60 18.57 10.73 5.29
N GLY A 61 17.31 11.10 5.07
CA GLY A 61 16.96 12.28 4.28
C GLY A 61 17.36 13.60 4.96
N THR A 62 17.40 14.65 4.15
CA THR A 62 17.58 16.04 4.58
C THR A 62 16.27 16.62 5.12
N ALA A 63 16.34 17.78 5.80
CA ALA A 63 15.15 18.51 6.22
C ALA A 63 14.22 18.86 5.03
N ARG A 64 14.78 19.03 3.83
CA ARG A 64 14.01 19.26 2.60
C ARG A 64 13.19 18.03 2.22
N ASP A 65 13.74 16.83 2.33
CA ASP A 65 13.02 15.59 2.00
C ASP A 65 11.77 15.43 2.88
N LYS A 66 11.85 15.83 4.15
CA LYS A 66 10.69 15.85 5.06
C LYS A 66 9.56 16.77 4.56
N ALA A 67 9.91 17.95 4.04
CA ALA A 67 8.94 18.91 3.51
C ALA A 67 8.38 18.45 2.15
N GLU A 68 9.26 17.97 1.26
CA GLU A 68 8.86 17.47 -0.06
C GLU A 68 7.91 16.27 0.03
N MET A 69 8.04 15.43 1.06
CA MET A 69 7.11 14.34 1.34
C MET A 69 5.64 14.79 1.32
N PHE A 70 5.28 15.79 2.14
CA PHE A 70 3.91 16.30 2.21
C PHE A 70 3.51 17.10 0.98
N ARG A 71 4.47 17.81 0.35
CA ARG A 71 4.24 18.51 -0.92
C ARG A 71 3.92 17.55 -2.06
N GLU A 72 4.63 16.43 -2.17
CA GLU A 72 4.35 15.40 -3.17
C GLU A 72 2.95 14.79 -2.96
N ARG A 73 2.58 14.50 -1.71
CA ARG A 73 1.22 14.02 -1.38
C ARG A 73 0.15 15.04 -1.79
N TYR A 74 0.35 16.33 -1.52
CA TYR A 74 -0.55 17.40 -1.97
C TYR A 74 -0.62 17.50 -3.50
N THR A 75 0.54 17.51 -4.17
CA THR A 75 0.65 17.79 -5.62
C THR A 75 -0.10 16.77 -6.47
N ILE A 76 -0.23 15.54 -5.98
CA ILE A 76 -0.94 14.47 -6.67
C ILE A 76 -2.47 14.65 -6.58
N LEU A 77 -2.97 15.39 -5.59
CA LEU A 77 -4.38 15.39 -5.18
C LEU A 77 -5.22 16.57 -5.72
N HIS A 78 -5.02 16.98 -6.98
CA HIS A 78 -5.73 18.10 -7.65
C HIS A 78 -5.26 19.50 -7.23
N GLN A 79 -5.50 20.51 -8.08
CA GLN A 79 -5.22 21.93 -7.77
C GLN A 79 -6.52 22.75 -7.73
N LEU A 80 -6.78 23.40 -6.59
CA LEU A 80 -7.91 24.32 -6.37
C LEU A 80 -7.40 25.70 -5.90
N LYS A 81 -8.30 26.57 -5.42
CA LYS A 81 -7.93 27.84 -4.78
C LYS A 81 -6.97 27.59 -3.62
N THR A 82 -5.93 28.41 -3.55
CA THR A 82 -4.85 28.30 -2.56
C THR A 82 -5.18 29.02 -1.26
N ILE A 83 -4.54 28.63 -0.17
CA ILE A 83 -4.73 29.25 1.15
C ILE A 83 -4.21 30.69 1.17
N GLU A 84 -3.11 31.00 0.48
CA GLU A 84 -2.63 32.38 0.32
C GLU A 84 -3.69 33.32 -0.25
N THR A 85 -4.56 32.80 -1.13
CA THR A 85 -5.64 33.59 -1.73
C THR A 85 -6.66 33.99 -0.67
N LEU A 86 -6.94 33.11 0.30
CA LEU A 86 -7.80 33.44 1.43
C LEU A 86 -7.15 34.49 2.32
N LEU A 87 -5.89 34.26 2.71
CA LEU A 87 -5.16 35.12 3.66
C LEU A 87 -4.88 36.52 3.11
N GLY A 88 -4.83 36.70 1.79
CA GLY A 88 -4.68 38.00 1.15
C GLY A 88 -5.96 38.83 1.08
N ILE A 89 -7.12 38.24 1.38
CA ILE A 89 -8.42 38.90 1.28
C ILE A 89 -8.81 39.50 2.64
N THR A 90 -9.13 40.79 2.65
CA THR A 90 -9.56 41.53 3.86
C THR A 90 -11.08 41.55 4.06
N THR A 91 -11.85 41.03 3.10
CA THR A 91 -13.31 41.00 3.11
C THR A 91 -13.84 39.59 3.28
N LYS A 92 -15.02 39.43 3.87
CA LYS A 92 -15.69 38.13 3.98
C LYS A 92 -15.83 37.44 2.61
N ILE A 93 -15.42 36.18 2.52
CA ILE A 93 -15.67 35.31 1.35
C ILE A 93 -16.78 34.34 1.72
N GLY A 94 -17.89 34.37 1.00
CA GLY A 94 -19.09 33.59 1.35
C GLY A 94 -19.02 32.11 0.99
N ASP A 95 -18.47 31.75 -0.18
CA ASP A 95 -18.43 30.36 -0.63
C ASP A 95 -17.09 30.07 -1.28
N VAL A 96 -16.32 29.17 -0.65
CA VAL A 96 -15.01 28.76 -1.12
C VAL A 96 -14.73 27.31 -0.76
N ILE A 97 -14.10 26.62 -1.72
CA ILE A 97 -13.59 25.26 -1.55
C ILE A 97 -12.06 25.33 -1.64
N VAL A 98 -11.40 24.79 -0.62
CA VAL A 98 -9.93 24.72 -0.55
C VAL A 98 -9.50 23.27 -0.37
N LEU A 99 -8.50 22.86 -1.15
CA LEU A 99 -7.78 21.62 -0.89
C LEU A 99 -6.67 21.89 0.12
N GLY A 100 -6.56 21.09 1.16
CA GLY A 100 -5.42 21.17 2.06
C GLY A 100 -5.35 20.00 3.03
N MET A 101 -4.23 19.92 3.73
CA MET A 101 -3.95 18.93 4.76
C MET A 101 -4.51 19.40 6.11
N ILE A 102 -5.25 18.54 6.80
CA ILE A 102 -5.67 18.80 8.17
C ILE A 102 -4.48 18.63 9.11
N THR A 103 -4.18 19.64 9.92
CA THR A 103 -3.15 19.56 10.98
C THR A 103 -3.70 20.03 12.33
N GLN A 104 -3.17 19.47 13.41
CA GLN A 104 -3.52 19.87 14.77
C GLN A 104 -2.30 20.44 15.49
N LEU A 105 -2.04 21.73 15.28
CA LEU A 105 -0.86 22.42 15.85
C LEU A 105 -0.98 22.65 17.36
N LYS A 106 -2.20 22.73 17.87
CA LYS A 106 -2.51 22.87 19.31
C LYS A 106 -3.70 21.99 19.64
N GLU A 107 -3.75 21.48 20.87
CA GLU A 107 -4.88 20.68 21.35
C GLU A 107 -6.22 21.40 21.10
N GLY A 108 -7.18 20.67 20.51
CA GLY A 108 -8.48 21.21 20.08
C GLY A 108 -8.49 22.28 18.96
N LYS A 109 -7.34 22.67 18.38
CA LYS A 109 -7.27 23.66 17.29
C LYS A 109 -6.75 23.04 16.00
N PHE A 110 -7.64 22.94 15.02
CA PHE A 110 -7.34 22.43 13.70
C PHE A 110 -6.96 23.55 12.74
N PHE A 111 -6.10 23.20 11.79
CA PHE A 111 -5.64 24.06 10.72
C PHE A 111 -5.73 23.31 9.40
N LEU A 112 -5.82 24.06 8.31
CA LEU A 112 -5.67 23.57 6.96
C LEU A 112 -4.36 24.10 6.40
N GLU A 113 -3.57 23.24 5.79
CA GLU A 113 -2.25 23.59 5.25
C GLU A 113 -2.12 23.17 3.78
N ASP A 114 -1.55 24.05 2.97
CA ASP A 114 -1.17 23.81 1.58
C ASP A 114 0.24 24.38 1.35
N PRO A 115 0.84 24.23 0.15
CA PRO A 115 2.19 24.77 -0.11
C PRO A 115 2.31 26.31 0.03
N THR A 116 1.20 27.04 0.06
CA THR A 116 1.14 28.50 0.08
C THR A 116 0.94 29.08 1.47
N GLY A 117 0.36 28.32 2.41
CA GLY A 117 0.21 28.78 3.78
C GLY A 117 -0.64 27.86 4.67
N THR A 118 -1.03 28.41 5.82
CA THR A 118 -1.82 27.71 6.82
C THR A 118 -2.94 28.63 7.32
N VAL A 119 -4.16 28.10 7.45
CA VAL A 119 -5.32 28.85 7.95
C VAL A 119 -5.98 28.10 9.11
N GLN A 120 -6.43 28.83 10.13
CA GLN A 120 -7.14 28.23 11.26
C GLN A 120 -8.53 27.78 10.83
N LEU A 121 -8.94 26.59 11.25
CA LEU A 121 -10.25 26.03 10.96
C LEU A 121 -11.22 26.21 12.14
N ASP A 122 -12.45 26.61 11.82
CA ASP A 122 -13.61 26.42 12.70
C ASP A 122 -14.46 25.27 12.16
N LEU A 123 -14.48 24.17 12.93
CA LEU A 123 -15.20 22.94 12.58
C LEU A 123 -16.50 22.75 13.36
N SER A 124 -16.94 23.76 14.12
CA SER A 124 -18.08 23.66 15.03
C SER A 124 -19.38 23.25 14.34
N LYS A 125 -19.56 23.63 13.07
CA LYS A 125 -20.75 23.33 12.24
C LYS A 125 -20.44 22.41 11.06
N ALA A 126 -19.22 21.88 10.98
CA ALA A 126 -18.77 21.11 9.84
C ALA A 126 -19.51 19.76 9.74
N GLN A 127 -20.04 19.48 8.55
CA GLN A 127 -20.54 18.18 8.16
C GLN A 127 -19.44 17.39 7.44
N PHE A 128 -19.41 16.08 7.65
CA PHE A 128 -18.39 15.22 7.06
C PHE A 128 -19.08 14.24 6.11
N HIS A 129 -18.57 14.14 4.89
CA HIS A 129 -18.96 13.05 4.00
C HIS A 129 -18.44 11.71 4.54
N SER A 130 -18.75 10.59 3.86
CA SER A 130 -18.23 9.29 4.27
C SER A 130 -16.70 9.23 4.14
N GLY A 131 -16.00 9.06 5.25
CA GLY A 131 -14.56 8.80 5.30
C GLY A 131 -14.07 8.68 6.74
N LEU A 132 -12.83 8.24 6.95
CA LEU A 132 -12.10 8.39 8.21
C LEU A 132 -11.21 9.61 8.11
N TYR A 133 -11.72 10.76 8.52
CA TYR A 133 -10.96 12.02 8.49
C TYR A 133 -9.98 12.04 9.65
N THR A 134 -8.69 11.90 9.37
CA THR A 134 -7.63 11.93 10.38
C THR A 134 -6.80 13.20 10.27
N GLU A 135 -5.99 13.47 11.29
CA GLU A 135 -4.85 14.36 11.11
C GLU A 135 -3.98 13.87 9.93
N ALA A 136 -3.43 14.81 9.17
CA ALA A 136 -2.68 14.62 7.93
C ALA A 136 -3.48 14.11 6.71
N CYS A 137 -4.80 13.96 6.80
CA CYS A 137 -5.63 13.76 5.60
C CYS A 137 -5.71 15.05 4.77
N PHE A 138 -5.62 14.91 3.44
CA PHE A 138 -5.96 15.95 2.49
C PHE A 138 -7.45 15.95 2.21
N VAL A 139 -8.08 17.13 2.29
CA VAL A 139 -9.53 17.28 2.22
C VAL A 139 -9.91 18.46 1.34
N LEU A 140 -11.09 18.35 0.74
CA LEU A 140 -11.82 19.47 0.17
C LEU A 140 -12.68 20.07 1.28
N ALA A 141 -12.31 21.26 1.72
CA ALA A 141 -12.98 22.01 2.76
C ALA A 141 -13.83 23.11 2.11
N GLU A 142 -15.15 22.98 2.21
CA GLU A 142 -16.14 23.95 1.72
C GLU A 142 -16.61 24.83 2.88
N GLY A 143 -16.63 26.15 2.69
CA GLY A 143 -17.03 27.07 3.74
C GLY A 143 -16.89 28.53 3.38
N TRP A 144 -16.78 29.37 4.40
CA TRP A 144 -16.61 30.80 4.29
C TRP A 144 -15.43 31.28 5.14
N PHE A 145 -14.80 32.38 4.70
CA PHE A 145 -13.60 32.93 5.34
C PHE A 145 -13.85 34.35 5.82
N GLU A 146 -13.51 34.63 7.08
CA GLU A 146 -13.62 35.95 7.74
C GLU A 146 -12.59 36.03 8.87
N ASP A 147 -11.99 37.20 9.08
CA ASP A 147 -11.10 37.47 10.22
C ASP A 147 -10.00 36.42 10.45
N GLN A 148 -9.35 35.97 9.37
CA GLN A 148 -8.27 34.96 9.40
C GLN A 148 -8.70 33.54 9.84
N VAL A 149 -10.01 33.28 9.93
CA VAL A 149 -10.57 31.97 10.27
C VAL A 149 -11.38 31.44 9.09
N PHE A 150 -11.16 30.17 8.76
CA PHE A 150 -11.94 29.46 7.76
C PHE A 150 -13.02 28.61 8.44
N HIS A 151 -14.27 29.01 8.28
CA HIS A 151 -15.44 28.36 8.88
C HIS A 151 -15.97 27.30 7.91
N VAL A 152 -15.79 26.04 8.28
CA VAL A 152 -16.09 24.90 7.40
C VAL A 152 -17.55 24.49 7.54
N ASN A 153 -18.25 24.44 6.41
CA ASN A 153 -19.60 23.87 6.31
C ASN A 153 -19.54 22.38 6.04
N ALA A 154 -18.67 21.94 5.13
CA ALA A 154 -18.56 20.54 4.73
C ALA A 154 -17.11 20.12 4.43
N PHE A 155 -16.79 18.88 4.79
CA PHE A 155 -15.55 18.21 4.40
C PHE A 155 -15.82 17.04 3.46
N GLY A 156 -15.20 17.09 2.29
CA GLY A 156 -15.09 15.97 1.35
C GLY A 156 -13.64 15.50 1.25
N PHE A 157 -13.44 14.28 0.75
CA PHE A 157 -12.14 13.91 0.20
C PHE A 157 -12.03 14.33 -1.27
N PRO A 158 -10.81 14.57 -1.78
CA PRO A 158 -10.63 14.68 -3.23
C PRO A 158 -11.18 13.42 -3.92
N PRO A 159 -11.84 13.56 -5.08
CA PRO A 159 -12.44 12.43 -5.77
C PRO A 159 -11.36 11.43 -6.20
N THR A 160 -11.57 10.15 -5.90
CA THR A 160 -10.66 9.08 -6.32
C THR A 160 -10.73 8.88 -7.83
N GLU A 161 -9.56 8.91 -8.49
CA GLU A 161 -9.44 8.65 -9.91
C GLU A 161 -9.27 7.14 -10.19
N PRO A 162 -10.11 6.52 -11.04
CA PRO A 162 -9.94 5.12 -11.44
C PRO A 162 -8.66 4.91 -12.25
N SER A 163 -8.11 3.69 -12.19
CA SER A 163 -6.89 3.34 -12.92
C SER A 163 -7.00 3.55 -14.45
N SER A 164 -8.20 3.37 -15.01
CA SER A 164 -8.50 3.59 -16.43
C SER A 164 -8.34 5.06 -16.83
N THR A 165 -8.83 5.98 -16.01
CA THR A 165 -8.67 7.44 -16.19
C THR A 165 -7.20 7.85 -16.09
N THR A 166 -6.47 7.34 -15.10
CA THR A 166 -5.04 7.63 -14.95
C THR A 166 -4.25 7.20 -16.18
N ARG A 167 -4.51 6.00 -16.72
CA ARG A 167 -3.88 5.51 -17.96
C ARG A 167 -4.28 6.34 -19.18
N ALA A 168 -5.53 6.81 -19.27
CA ALA A 168 -5.96 7.66 -20.37
C ALA A 168 -5.20 9.00 -20.38
N TYR A 169 -4.86 9.54 -19.21
CA TYR A 169 -4.13 10.81 -19.10
C TYR A 169 -2.61 10.68 -19.23
N TYR A 170 -2.01 9.72 -18.51
CA TYR A 170 -0.55 9.56 -18.45
C TYR A 170 0.02 8.51 -19.40
N GLY A 171 -0.84 7.79 -20.12
CA GLY A 171 -0.45 6.70 -21.00
C GLY A 171 -0.07 5.43 -20.22
N ASN A 172 0.86 4.66 -20.78
CA ASN A 172 1.20 3.31 -20.31
C ASN A 172 2.46 3.26 -19.44
N ILE A 173 2.72 4.33 -18.68
CA ILE A 173 3.85 4.38 -17.75
C ILE A 173 3.68 3.27 -16.70
N ASN A 174 4.73 2.49 -16.46
CA ASN A 174 4.73 1.50 -15.38
C ASN A 174 5.01 2.15 -14.02
N PHE A 175 3.97 2.71 -13.39
CA PHE A 175 4.05 3.21 -12.02
C PHE A 175 4.16 2.10 -10.96
N PHE A 176 3.75 0.87 -11.31
CA PHE A 176 3.64 -0.23 -10.37
C PHE A 176 5.01 -0.83 -10.05
N GLY A 177 5.87 -0.97 -11.07
CA GLY A 177 7.20 -1.55 -11.00
C GLY A 177 7.27 -2.95 -11.61
N GLY A 178 8.38 -3.64 -11.38
CA GLY A 178 8.67 -4.96 -11.94
C GLY A 178 9.37 -4.92 -13.30
N PRO A 179 9.52 -6.07 -13.99
CA PRO A 179 10.39 -6.19 -15.16
C PRO A 179 9.90 -5.42 -16.40
N SER A 180 8.59 -5.17 -16.51
CA SER A 180 8.03 -4.45 -17.65
C SER A 180 8.38 -2.97 -17.62
N ASN A 181 8.72 -2.38 -18.77
CA ASN A 181 8.88 -0.93 -18.92
C ASN A 181 7.54 -0.18 -19.08
N THR A 182 6.47 -0.91 -19.39
CA THR A 182 5.11 -0.38 -19.62
C THR A 182 4.09 -1.04 -18.69
N SER A 183 2.94 -0.40 -18.50
CA SER A 183 1.88 -0.93 -17.65
C SER A 183 1.40 -2.30 -18.16
N VAL A 184 1.46 -3.32 -17.29
CA VAL A 184 1.01 -4.69 -17.58
C VAL A 184 -0.48 -4.76 -17.94
N LYS A 185 -1.27 -3.75 -17.52
CA LYS A 185 -2.70 -3.61 -17.85
C LYS A 185 -2.98 -3.43 -19.35
N THR A 186 -1.95 -3.15 -20.15
CA THR A 186 -2.07 -3.02 -21.61
C THR A 186 -1.59 -4.23 -22.40
N SER A 187 -1.02 -5.24 -21.75
CA SER A 187 -0.59 -6.46 -22.46
C SER A 187 -1.79 -7.39 -22.72
N ALA A 188 -2.22 -7.46 -23.98
CA ALA A 188 -3.27 -8.38 -24.42
C ALA A 188 -2.88 -9.85 -24.22
N LYS A 189 -1.58 -10.17 -24.31
CA LYS A 189 -1.06 -11.53 -24.09
C LYS A 189 -1.14 -11.93 -22.62
N LEU A 190 -0.73 -11.06 -21.69
CA LEU A 190 -0.93 -11.29 -20.26
C LEU A 190 -2.42 -11.40 -19.92
N LYS A 191 -3.28 -10.62 -20.58
CA LYS A 191 -4.73 -10.70 -20.39
C LYS A 191 -5.28 -12.06 -20.79
N GLN A 192 -4.83 -12.60 -21.92
CA GLN A 192 -5.22 -13.94 -22.37
C GLN A 192 -4.79 -15.01 -21.35
N LEU A 193 -3.54 -14.99 -20.89
CA LEU A 193 -3.03 -15.95 -19.90
C LEU A 193 -3.80 -15.90 -18.56
N GLU A 194 -4.20 -14.70 -18.14
CA GLU A 194 -5.02 -14.49 -16.95
C GLU A 194 -6.41 -15.13 -17.05
N GLU A 195 -7.04 -15.05 -18.22
CA GLU A 195 -8.37 -15.61 -18.48
C GLU A 195 -8.34 -17.13 -18.69
N GLU A 196 -7.26 -17.65 -19.28
CA GLU A 196 -7.05 -19.08 -19.49
C GLU A 196 -6.78 -19.82 -18.17
N ASN A 197 -6.02 -19.20 -17.25
CA ASN A 197 -5.66 -19.82 -15.98
C ASN A 197 -6.72 -19.58 -14.89
N LYS A 198 -7.88 -20.24 -15.02
CA LYS A 198 -9.00 -20.11 -14.08
C LYS A 198 -8.70 -20.64 -12.69
N ASP A 199 -7.78 -21.60 -12.58
CA ASP A 199 -7.39 -22.25 -11.33
C ASP A 199 -6.33 -21.44 -10.56
N ALA A 200 -5.84 -20.33 -11.13
CA ALA A 200 -4.95 -19.42 -10.43
C ALA A 200 -5.62 -18.93 -9.14
N MET A 201 -4.89 -19.00 -8.02
CA MET A 201 -5.42 -18.53 -6.74
C MET A 201 -4.32 -18.06 -5.79
N PHE A 202 -4.64 -17.01 -5.03
CA PHE A 202 -3.76 -16.38 -4.06
C PHE A 202 -4.39 -16.46 -2.67
N VAL A 203 -3.68 -17.04 -1.71
CA VAL A 203 -4.17 -17.24 -0.34
C VAL A 203 -3.46 -16.23 0.58
N PHE A 204 -4.22 -15.39 1.28
CA PHE A 204 -3.69 -14.35 2.16
C PHE A 204 -3.97 -14.66 3.63
N LEU A 205 -2.91 -14.70 4.42
CA LEU A 205 -2.94 -14.85 5.88
C LEU A 205 -2.20 -13.67 6.54
N SER A 206 -2.58 -13.33 7.77
CA SER A 206 -1.92 -12.29 8.57
C SER A 206 -1.77 -12.73 10.03
N ASP A 207 -0.75 -12.22 10.71
CA ASP A 207 -0.34 -12.65 12.06
C ASP A 207 -0.16 -14.17 12.17
N VAL A 208 0.62 -14.74 11.25
CA VAL A 208 0.91 -16.17 11.23
C VAL A 208 1.93 -16.49 12.33
N TRP A 209 1.48 -16.57 13.59
CA TRP A 209 2.30 -16.84 14.77
C TRP A 209 2.85 -18.27 14.76
N LEU A 210 4.04 -18.45 14.19
CA LEU A 210 4.67 -19.75 13.97
C LEU A 210 5.19 -20.40 15.26
N ASP A 211 5.17 -19.68 16.37
CA ASP A 211 5.47 -20.17 17.72
C ASP A 211 4.26 -20.82 18.40
N GLN A 212 3.06 -20.70 17.83
CA GLN A 212 1.83 -21.29 18.37
C GLN A 212 1.53 -22.65 17.73
N VAL A 213 1.36 -23.67 18.56
CA VAL A 213 1.06 -25.05 18.10
C VAL A 213 -0.22 -25.09 17.28
N GLU A 214 -1.29 -24.43 17.76
CA GLU A 214 -2.58 -24.39 17.08
C GLU A 214 -2.48 -23.75 15.68
N VAL A 215 -1.65 -22.71 15.51
CA VAL A 215 -1.41 -22.10 14.18
C VAL A 215 -0.78 -23.12 13.24
N LEU A 216 0.25 -23.85 13.69
CA LEU A 216 0.93 -24.87 12.88
C LEU A 216 -0.01 -26.03 12.50
N GLU A 217 -0.87 -26.47 13.42
CA GLU A 217 -1.91 -27.49 13.13
C GLU A 217 -2.90 -27.00 12.06
N LYS A 218 -3.32 -25.73 12.13
CA LYS A 218 -4.24 -25.13 11.15
C LYS A 218 -3.57 -24.93 9.80
N LEU A 219 -2.27 -24.62 9.76
CA LEU A 219 -1.49 -24.62 8.52
C LEU A 219 -1.41 -26.02 7.90
N ARG A 220 -1.22 -27.07 8.70
CA ARG A 220 -1.27 -28.46 8.21
C ARG A 220 -2.62 -28.80 7.58
N ILE A 221 -3.73 -28.45 8.24
CA ILE A 221 -5.09 -28.65 7.71
C ILE A 221 -5.27 -27.88 6.40
N MET A 222 -4.82 -26.63 6.34
CA MET A 222 -4.87 -25.81 5.13
C MET A 222 -4.07 -26.44 3.99
N PHE A 223 -2.83 -26.86 4.24
CA PHE A 223 -2.00 -27.50 3.22
C PHE A 223 -2.58 -28.83 2.76
N ALA A 224 -3.11 -29.65 3.67
CA ALA A 224 -3.81 -30.89 3.31
C ALA A 224 -5.05 -30.62 2.44
N GLY A 225 -5.84 -29.59 2.77
CA GLY A 225 -7.02 -29.19 2.01
C GLY A 225 -6.69 -28.67 0.62
N TYR A 226 -5.53 -28.02 0.46
CA TYR A 226 -5.05 -27.50 -0.81
C TYR A 226 -4.18 -28.46 -1.62
N SER A 227 -3.64 -29.54 -1.04
CA SER A 227 -2.89 -30.55 -1.79
C SER A 227 -3.52 -31.01 -3.12
N PRO A 228 -4.84 -31.29 -3.22
CA PRO A 228 -5.44 -31.70 -4.50
C PRO A 228 -5.49 -30.59 -5.56
N ALA A 229 -5.42 -29.31 -5.15
CA ALA A 229 -5.43 -28.15 -6.02
C ALA A 229 -4.56 -27.05 -5.39
N PRO A 230 -3.22 -27.13 -5.50
CA PRO A 230 -2.32 -26.24 -4.79
C PRO A 230 -2.42 -24.80 -5.33
N PRO A 231 -2.47 -23.77 -4.47
CA PRO A 231 -2.59 -22.39 -4.92
C PRO A 231 -1.36 -21.93 -5.66
N THR A 232 -1.55 -20.91 -6.51
CA THR A 232 -0.45 -20.22 -7.17
C THR A 232 0.52 -19.63 -6.14
N CYS A 233 -0.02 -19.00 -5.09
CA CYS A 233 0.80 -18.41 -4.05
C CYS A 233 0.09 -18.33 -2.69
N PHE A 234 0.83 -18.63 -1.61
CA PHE A 234 0.51 -18.25 -0.25
C PHE A 234 1.24 -16.96 0.12
N ILE A 235 0.51 -15.93 0.50
CA ILE A 235 1.03 -14.69 1.07
C ILE A 235 0.83 -14.74 2.58
N LEU A 236 1.92 -14.97 3.29
CA LEU A 236 1.97 -15.03 4.74
C LEU A 236 2.46 -13.69 5.27
N CYS A 237 1.54 -12.87 5.79
CA CYS A 237 1.89 -11.62 6.45
C CYS A 237 2.23 -11.87 7.92
N GLY A 238 3.25 -11.18 8.41
CA GLY A 238 3.59 -11.14 9.83
C GLY A 238 2.45 -10.55 10.67
N ASN A 239 2.57 -10.45 11.99
CA ASN A 239 3.75 -10.84 12.76
C ASN A 239 3.90 -12.37 12.80
N PHE A 240 5.15 -12.86 12.76
CA PHE A 240 5.44 -14.31 12.72
C PHE A 240 5.65 -14.94 14.10
N SER A 241 5.59 -14.15 15.17
CA SER A 241 5.62 -14.62 16.56
C SER A 241 4.53 -13.93 17.38
N SER A 242 3.89 -14.70 18.27
CA SER A 242 2.93 -14.21 19.25
C SER A 242 3.58 -13.44 20.40
N ALA A 243 4.86 -13.68 20.66
CA ALA A 243 5.63 -13.07 21.73
C ALA A 243 6.90 -12.38 21.18
N PRO A 244 6.79 -11.14 20.66
CA PRO A 244 7.91 -10.41 20.07
C PRO A 244 8.93 -9.90 21.10
N TYR A 245 8.84 -10.35 22.35
CA TYR A 245 9.68 -9.90 23.46
C TYR A 245 10.71 -10.98 23.82
N GLY A 246 11.98 -10.61 23.92
CA GLY A 246 13.02 -11.48 24.47
C GLY A 246 14.36 -11.34 23.77
N LYS A 247 15.45 -11.67 24.49
CA LYS A 247 16.83 -11.60 23.97
C LYS A 247 17.08 -12.57 22.81
N ASN A 248 16.26 -13.60 22.67
CA ASN A 248 16.41 -14.68 21.68
C ASN A 248 15.36 -14.62 20.57
N GLN A 249 14.69 -13.48 20.33
CA GLN A 249 13.63 -13.33 19.33
C GLN A 249 14.04 -13.85 17.94
N VAL A 250 15.26 -13.50 17.50
CA VAL A 250 15.80 -13.93 16.20
C VAL A 250 15.97 -15.45 16.14
N GLN A 251 16.46 -16.06 17.22
CA GLN A 251 16.66 -17.51 17.25
C GLN A 251 15.33 -18.26 17.30
N ALA A 252 14.38 -17.79 18.12
CA ALA A 252 13.04 -18.35 18.17
C ALA A 252 12.36 -18.32 16.78
N LEU A 253 12.45 -17.19 16.07
CA LEU A 253 11.90 -17.09 14.71
C LEU A 253 12.59 -18.05 13.72
N LYS A 254 13.91 -18.23 13.81
CA LYS A 254 14.61 -19.22 12.98
C LYS A 254 14.08 -20.63 13.23
N ASP A 255 13.89 -21.00 14.50
CA ASP A 255 13.41 -22.33 14.85
C ASP A 255 11.95 -22.54 14.42
N SER A 256 11.11 -21.52 14.55
CA SER A 256 9.75 -21.52 14.01
C SER A 256 9.71 -21.66 12.48
N LEU A 257 10.61 -20.98 11.75
CA LEU A 257 10.73 -21.14 10.30
C LEU A 257 11.20 -22.55 9.92
N LYS A 258 12.10 -23.18 10.68
CA LYS A 258 12.47 -24.58 10.44
C LYS A 258 11.26 -25.50 10.54
N THR A 259 10.45 -25.34 11.59
CA THR A 259 9.21 -26.12 11.76
C THR A 259 8.23 -25.87 10.62
N LEU A 260 8.07 -24.63 10.16
CA LEU A 260 7.24 -24.34 8.99
C LEU A 260 7.79 -25.02 7.73
N ALA A 261 9.10 -25.02 7.53
CA ALA A 261 9.72 -25.71 6.40
C ALA A 261 9.52 -27.23 6.47
N ASP A 262 9.61 -27.83 7.66
CA ASP A 262 9.27 -29.25 7.88
C ASP A 262 7.84 -29.53 7.43
N ILE A 263 6.87 -28.74 7.91
CA ILE A 263 5.45 -28.87 7.55
C ILE A 263 5.26 -28.77 6.04
N ILE A 264 5.83 -27.75 5.37
CA ILE A 264 5.67 -27.59 3.92
C ILE A 264 6.27 -28.80 3.16
N CYS A 265 7.43 -29.30 3.59
CA CYS A 265 8.06 -30.47 2.98
C CYS A 265 7.24 -31.76 3.14
N GLU A 266 6.37 -31.87 4.16
CA GLU A 266 5.46 -33.00 4.33
C GLU A 266 4.32 -33.02 3.29
N TYR A 267 4.01 -31.89 2.66
CA TYR A 267 3.00 -31.77 1.60
C TYR A 267 3.66 -31.51 0.23
N PRO A 268 4.11 -32.57 -0.48
CA PRO A 268 4.89 -32.42 -1.71
C PRO A 268 4.15 -31.67 -2.82
N ASP A 269 2.83 -31.86 -2.94
CA ASP A 269 2.01 -31.16 -3.95
C ASP A 269 2.06 -29.64 -3.78
N ILE A 270 2.02 -29.17 -2.52
CA ILE A 270 2.15 -27.76 -2.16
C ILE A 270 3.58 -27.29 -2.34
N HIS A 271 4.56 -28.05 -1.84
CA HIS A 271 5.97 -27.68 -1.90
C HIS A 271 6.47 -27.49 -3.35
N GLN A 272 6.03 -28.34 -4.28
CA GLN A 272 6.49 -28.29 -5.67
C GLN A 272 5.72 -27.28 -6.54
N SER A 273 4.50 -26.91 -6.15
CA SER A 273 3.60 -26.11 -7.00
C SER A 273 3.40 -24.68 -6.49
N SER A 274 3.26 -24.49 -5.18
CA SER A 274 2.90 -23.21 -4.58
C SER A 274 4.13 -22.34 -4.29
N ARG A 275 3.97 -21.04 -4.49
CA ARG A 275 4.97 -20.03 -4.10
C ARG A 275 4.62 -19.49 -2.72
N PHE A 276 5.60 -19.12 -1.93
CA PHE A 276 5.41 -18.52 -0.61
C PHE A 276 5.99 -17.11 -0.56
N VAL A 277 5.17 -16.12 -0.23
CA VAL A 277 5.59 -14.73 -0.05
C VAL A 277 5.43 -14.35 1.42
N PHE A 278 6.52 -13.90 2.03
CA PHE A 278 6.53 -13.48 3.43
C PHE A 278 6.64 -11.96 3.50
N VAL A 279 5.61 -11.32 4.05
CA VAL A 279 5.52 -9.86 4.24
C VAL A 279 5.69 -9.54 5.72
N PRO A 280 6.79 -8.91 6.18
CA PRO A 280 7.06 -8.72 7.59
C PRO A 280 6.09 -7.75 8.27
N GLY A 281 5.60 -8.09 9.45
CA GLY A 281 4.70 -7.27 10.29
C GLY A 281 5.44 -6.46 11.36
N PRO A 282 4.84 -5.38 11.93
CA PRO A 282 5.49 -4.33 12.76
C PRO A 282 6.38 -4.82 13.89
N GLU A 283 6.14 -6.02 14.41
CA GLU A 283 6.85 -6.55 15.57
C GLU A 283 7.92 -7.61 15.19
N ASP A 284 8.04 -7.94 13.91
CA ASP A 284 9.06 -8.87 13.43
C ASP A 284 10.48 -8.26 13.47
N PRO A 285 11.54 -9.10 13.60
CA PRO A 285 12.92 -8.64 13.68
C PRO A 285 13.33 -7.72 12.53
N GLY A 286 13.92 -6.57 12.87
CA GLY A 286 14.37 -5.54 11.93
C GLY A 286 13.92 -4.14 12.37
N PHE A 287 14.02 -3.16 11.47
CA PHE A 287 13.53 -1.80 11.72
C PHE A 287 12.03 -1.70 11.44
N GLY A 288 11.24 -2.31 12.33
CA GLY A 288 9.81 -2.55 12.07
C GLY A 288 8.86 -1.37 12.21
N SER A 289 9.29 -0.33 12.92
CA SER A 289 8.47 0.83 13.23
C SER A 289 8.54 1.97 12.20
N ILE A 290 9.36 1.84 11.15
CA ILE A 290 9.55 2.85 10.11
C ILE A 290 9.29 2.22 8.73
N LEU A 291 8.51 2.90 7.90
CA LEU A 291 8.12 2.44 6.57
C LEU A 291 8.87 3.17 5.43
N PRO A 292 9.02 2.55 4.24
CA PRO A 292 8.88 1.12 4.00
C PRO A 292 9.93 0.33 4.78
N ARG A 293 9.59 -0.90 5.17
CA ARG A 293 10.52 -1.74 5.93
C ARG A 293 11.22 -2.77 5.03
N PRO A 294 12.47 -3.12 5.34
CA PRO A 294 13.16 -4.19 4.64
C PRO A 294 12.55 -5.56 4.94
N PRO A 295 12.86 -6.58 4.11
CA PRO A 295 12.55 -7.97 4.44
C PRO A 295 13.25 -8.42 5.73
N LEU A 296 12.83 -9.58 6.24
CA LEU A 296 13.60 -10.28 7.28
C LEU A 296 15.02 -10.53 6.79
N ALA A 297 15.99 -10.34 7.69
CA ALA A 297 17.40 -10.50 7.35
C ALA A 297 17.69 -11.92 6.81
N GLU A 298 18.57 -12.01 5.80
CA GLU A 298 18.90 -13.27 5.14
C GLU A 298 19.47 -14.32 6.10
N SER A 299 20.17 -13.88 7.14
CA SER A 299 20.68 -14.75 8.20
C SER A 299 19.58 -15.49 8.97
N ILE A 300 18.34 -15.00 8.93
CA ILE A 300 17.13 -15.61 9.52
C ILE A 300 16.50 -16.59 8.53
N THR A 301 16.46 -16.24 7.25
CA THR A 301 15.62 -16.92 6.25
C THR A 301 16.39 -17.88 5.34
N ASN A 302 17.72 -17.85 5.33
CA ASN A 302 18.56 -18.68 4.44
C ASN A 302 18.25 -20.18 4.52
N GLU A 303 18.14 -20.73 5.73
CA GLU A 303 17.84 -22.15 5.91
C GLU A 303 16.45 -22.52 5.38
N PHE A 304 15.44 -21.66 5.61
CA PHE A 304 14.10 -21.84 5.06
C PHE A 304 14.12 -21.83 3.53
N ARG A 305 14.79 -20.84 2.92
CA ARG A 305 14.87 -20.69 1.45
C ARG A 305 15.58 -21.86 0.77
N GLN A 306 16.55 -22.49 1.44
CA GLN A 306 17.20 -23.69 0.91
C GLN A 306 16.25 -24.90 0.88
N ARG A 307 15.35 -25.00 1.85
CA ARG A 307 14.39 -26.11 1.95
C ARG A 307 13.12 -25.88 1.13
N VAL A 308 12.69 -24.63 1.01
CA VAL A 308 11.51 -24.20 0.24
C VAL A 308 11.97 -23.17 -0.80
N PRO A 309 12.49 -23.61 -1.96
CA PRO A 309 13.12 -22.72 -2.94
C PRO A 309 12.14 -21.76 -3.61
N PHE A 310 10.84 -22.09 -3.66
CA PHE A 310 9.79 -21.20 -4.17
C PHE A 310 9.27 -20.23 -3.11
N SER A 311 10.18 -19.68 -2.30
CA SER A 311 9.85 -18.69 -1.27
C SER A 311 10.60 -17.37 -1.46
N VAL A 312 9.91 -16.26 -1.18
CA VAL A 312 10.46 -14.91 -1.24
C VAL A 312 10.05 -14.14 0.02
N PHE A 313 11.04 -13.65 0.75
CA PHE A 313 10.85 -12.72 1.86
C PHE A 313 11.02 -11.31 1.32
N THR A 314 9.95 -10.51 1.36
CA THR A 314 9.89 -9.19 0.73
C THR A 314 9.71 -8.08 1.76
N THR A 315 9.67 -6.83 1.30
CA THR A 315 9.43 -5.64 2.12
C THR A 315 8.00 -5.57 2.63
N ASN A 316 7.71 -4.58 3.46
CA ASN A 316 6.33 -4.20 3.77
C ASN A 316 6.19 -2.65 3.73
N PRO A 317 5.28 -2.11 2.90
CA PRO A 317 4.44 -2.83 1.94
C PRO A 317 5.27 -3.54 0.86
N CYS A 318 4.61 -4.39 0.08
CA CYS A 318 5.15 -4.93 -1.17
C CYS A 318 4.09 -4.88 -2.26
N ARG A 319 4.53 -5.02 -3.51
CA ARG A 319 3.67 -5.10 -4.68
C ARG A 319 3.85 -6.46 -5.35
N ILE A 320 2.74 -7.06 -5.75
CA ILE A 320 2.70 -8.30 -6.50
C ILE A 320 2.04 -7.98 -7.84
N GLN A 321 2.72 -8.31 -8.92
CA GLN A 321 2.14 -8.25 -10.25
C GLN A 321 1.84 -9.69 -10.70
N TYR A 322 0.60 -9.93 -11.12
CA TYR A 322 0.17 -11.19 -11.71
C TYR A 322 -0.60 -10.92 -12.99
N CYS A 323 -0.10 -11.38 -14.13
CA CYS A 323 -0.62 -11.05 -15.45
C CYS A 323 -0.90 -9.54 -15.58
N THR A 324 -2.13 -9.13 -15.83
CA THR A 324 -2.50 -7.72 -15.99
C THR A 324 -2.85 -7.04 -14.67
N GLN A 325 -2.80 -7.75 -13.55
CA GLN A 325 -3.29 -7.29 -12.26
C GLN A 325 -2.18 -6.82 -11.33
N GLU A 326 -2.50 -5.74 -10.64
CA GLU A 326 -1.66 -5.04 -9.69
C GLU A 326 -2.21 -5.28 -8.27
N ILE A 327 -1.44 -5.97 -7.43
CA ILE A 327 -1.82 -6.33 -6.06
C ILE A 327 -0.87 -5.63 -5.07
N THR A 328 -1.37 -4.73 -4.24
CA THR A 328 -0.56 -4.09 -3.18
C THR A 328 -0.87 -4.74 -1.84
N VAL A 329 0.16 -5.22 -1.14
CA VAL A 329 0.02 -5.86 0.17
C VAL A 329 0.70 -5.00 1.23
N PHE A 330 -0.03 -4.71 2.31
CA PHE A 330 0.46 -3.90 3.41
C PHE A 330 0.02 -4.50 4.75
N ARG A 331 1.01 -4.84 5.60
CA ARG A 331 0.78 -5.36 6.95
C ARG A 331 0.98 -4.23 7.96
N GLU A 332 -0.11 -3.74 8.53
CA GLU A 332 -0.11 -2.73 9.59
C GLU A 332 -1.45 -2.75 10.35
N ASP A 333 -1.43 -2.40 11.63
CA ASP A 333 -2.65 -2.25 12.44
C ASP A 333 -3.29 -0.86 12.23
N LEU A 334 -3.56 -0.57 10.97
CA LEU A 334 -3.83 0.77 10.45
C LEU A 334 -5.22 1.29 10.82
N VAL A 335 -6.26 0.46 10.82
CA VAL A 335 -7.63 0.88 11.14
C VAL A 335 -7.66 1.52 12.53
N ASN A 336 -7.04 0.86 13.51
CA ASN A 336 -6.95 1.38 14.87
C ASN A 336 -6.10 2.66 14.97
N LYS A 337 -5.00 2.77 14.20
CA LYS A 337 -4.20 4.01 14.14
C LYS A 337 -5.02 5.17 13.59
N MET A 338 -5.80 4.93 12.54
CA MET A 338 -6.66 5.94 11.95
C MET A 338 -7.78 6.36 12.91
N CYS A 339 -8.51 5.41 13.49
CA CYS A 339 -9.58 5.71 14.45
C CYS A 339 -9.10 6.54 15.65
N ARG A 340 -7.88 6.30 16.16
CA ARG A 340 -7.30 7.08 17.27
C ARG A 340 -6.92 8.51 16.90
N ASN A 341 -6.69 8.79 15.62
CA ASN A 341 -6.28 10.10 15.11
C ASN A 341 -7.39 10.75 14.27
N CYS A 342 -8.63 10.24 14.38
CA CYS A 342 -9.76 10.83 13.69
C CYS A 342 -10.10 12.20 14.28
N VAL A 343 -10.30 13.19 13.41
CA VAL A 343 -10.83 14.51 13.76
C VAL A 343 -12.22 14.37 14.38
N ARG A 344 -13.01 13.43 13.87
CA ARG A 344 -14.33 13.06 14.37
C ARG A 344 -14.62 11.60 14.04
N PHE A 345 -15.37 10.92 14.91
CA PHE A 345 -15.88 9.59 14.57
C PHE A 345 -16.77 9.64 13.32
N PRO A 346 -16.62 8.70 12.38
CA PRO A 346 -17.49 8.61 11.22
C PRO A 346 -18.93 8.30 11.64
N SER A 347 -19.88 8.59 10.75
CA SER A 347 -21.28 8.24 10.95
C SER A 347 -21.47 6.72 11.03
N SER A 348 -22.32 6.26 11.96
CA SER A 348 -22.60 4.83 12.17
C SER A 348 -23.48 4.20 11.08
N ASN A 349 -23.89 4.96 10.07
CA ASN A 349 -24.71 4.48 8.95
C ASN A 349 -23.93 3.64 7.93
N LEU A 350 -22.60 3.66 8.00
CA LEU A 350 -21.71 2.91 7.12
C LEU A 350 -20.63 2.23 7.98
N ALA A 351 -20.32 0.98 7.67
CA ALA A 351 -19.34 0.23 8.45
C ALA A 351 -17.92 0.84 8.31
N ILE A 352 -17.14 0.79 9.39
CA ILE A 352 -15.78 1.33 9.46
C ILE A 352 -14.89 0.91 8.29
N PRO A 353 -14.87 -0.35 7.82
CA PRO A 353 -14.05 -0.75 6.67
C PRO A 353 -14.33 0.05 5.40
N ASN A 354 -15.59 0.43 5.15
CA ASN A 354 -15.94 1.22 3.96
C ASN A 354 -15.45 2.68 4.08
N HIS A 355 -15.56 3.27 5.28
CA HIS A 355 -14.97 4.59 5.56
C HIS A 355 -13.44 4.56 5.41
N PHE A 356 -12.82 3.52 5.95
CA PHE A 356 -11.38 3.29 5.90
C PHE A 356 -10.89 3.17 4.45
N VAL A 357 -11.47 2.27 3.65
CA VAL A 357 -11.07 2.05 2.26
C VAL A 357 -11.28 3.28 1.40
N LYS A 358 -12.41 3.98 1.56
CA LYS A 358 -12.62 5.27 0.87
C LYS A 358 -11.51 6.26 1.21
N THR A 359 -11.06 6.29 2.46
CA THR A 359 -9.96 7.17 2.87
C THR A 359 -8.65 6.81 2.17
N ILE A 360 -8.22 5.55 2.23
CA ILE A 360 -6.94 5.13 1.64
C ILE A 360 -6.89 5.44 0.14
N LEU A 361 -7.98 5.13 -0.59
CA LEU A 361 -8.03 5.36 -2.02
C LEU A 361 -8.16 6.85 -2.38
N SER A 362 -8.94 7.64 -1.64
CA SER A 362 -9.03 9.09 -1.90
C SER A 362 -7.75 9.84 -1.52
N GLN A 363 -7.00 9.36 -0.52
CA GLN A 363 -5.68 9.90 -0.20
C GLN A 363 -4.59 9.40 -1.17
N GLY A 364 -4.86 8.35 -1.94
CA GLY A 364 -3.89 7.72 -2.84
C GLY A 364 -2.63 7.23 -2.12
N HIS A 365 -2.74 6.88 -0.84
CA HIS A 365 -1.59 6.67 0.04
C HIS A 365 -1.93 5.75 1.22
N LEU A 366 -1.02 4.81 1.55
CA LEU A 366 -1.25 3.78 2.58
C LEU A 366 -1.27 4.34 4.00
N THR A 367 -0.50 5.40 4.27
CA THR A 367 -0.37 6.00 5.62
C THR A 367 -0.74 7.49 5.64
N PRO A 368 -2.02 7.85 5.45
CA PRO A 368 -2.50 9.23 5.49
C PRO A 368 -2.59 9.75 6.94
N LEU A 369 -1.48 9.62 7.65
CA LEU A 369 -1.33 9.92 9.07
C LEU A 369 -0.03 10.70 9.29
N PRO A 370 0.08 11.43 10.40
CA PRO A 370 1.31 12.15 10.74
C PRO A 370 2.50 11.22 10.98
N LEU A 371 3.71 11.73 10.78
CA LEU A 371 4.97 10.97 10.96
C LEU A 371 5.17 10.42 12.39
N TYR A 372 4.60 11.04 13.41
CA TYR A 372 4.70 10.54 14.78
C TYR A 372 3.76 9.35 15.05
N VAL A 373 2.74 9.14 14.21
CA VAL A 373 1.82 7.99 14.26
C VAL A 373 2.31 6.87 13.34
N CYS A 374 2.71 7.24 12.13
CA CYS A 374 3.28 6.35 11.12
C CYS A 374 4.62 6.91 10.64
N PRO A 375 5.73 6.53 11.29
CA PRO A 375 7.07 6.95 10.85
C PRO A 375 7.40 6.41 9.46
N VAL A 376 7.90 7.29 8.59
CA VAL A 376 8.28 6.97 7.21
C VAL A 376 9.67 7.54 6.93
N TYR A 377 10.51 6.80 6.21
CA TYR A 377 11.72 7.34 5.61
C TYR A 377 11.32 8.40 4.57
N TRP A 378 11.59 9.67 4.84
CA TRP A 378 11.00 10.80 4.12
C TRP A 378 11.17 10.70 2.60
N ALA A 379 12.36 10.33 2.13
CA ALA A 379 12.66 10.22 0.70
C ALA A 379 12.02 8.99 0.02
N TYR A 380 11.50 8.03 0.78
CA TYR A 380 10.86 6.80 0.28
C TYR A 380 9.33 6.82 0.42
N ASP A 381 8.71 7.95 0.77
CA ASP A 381 7.26 8.05 0.92
C ASP A 381 6.48 7.68 -0.34
N TYR A 382 7.06 7.91 -1.53
CA TYR A 382 6.48 7.54 -2.80
C TYR A 382 6.19 6.02 -2.93
N ALA A 383 6.93 5.18 -2.20
CA ALA A 383 6.74 3.72 -2.21
C ALA A 383 5.46 3.29 -1.47
N LEU A 384 4.89 4.17 -0.63
CA LEU A 384 3.64 3.94 0.11
C LEU A 384 2.40 4.45 -0.66
N ARG A 385 2.58 4.85 -1.92
CA ARG A 385 1.51 5.39 -2.77
C ARG A 385 0.58 4.29 -3.29
N VAL A 386 -0.72 4.58 -3.26
CA VAL A 386 -1.82 3.77 -3.80
C VAL A 386 -2.46 4.51 -4.99
N TYR A 387 -1.60 5.08 -5.83
CA TYR A 387 -1.95 5.82 -7.03
C TYR A 387 -0.90 5.53 -8.11
N PRO A 388 -1.29 5.03 -9.31
CA PRO A 388 -2.65 4.67 -9.71
C PRO A 388 -3.29 3.58 -8.82
N VAL A 389 -4.61 3.50 -8.83
CA VAL A 389 -5.37 2.54 -8.01
C VAL A 389 -5.09 1.09 -8.47
N PRO A 390 -4.70 0.18 -7.56
CA PRO A 390 -4.44 -1.23 -7.90
C PRO A 390 -5.74 -2.02 -8.12
N ASP A 391 -5.64 -3.24 -8.65
CA ASP A 391 -6.80 -4.14 -8.77
C ASP A 391 -7.20 -4.72 -7.41
N LEU A 392 -6.21 -5.08 -6.59
CA LEU A 392 -6.40 -5.58 -5.24
C LEU A 392 -5.48 -4.86 -4.25
N LEU A 393 -6.07 -4.34 -3.18
CA LEU A 393 -5.38 -3.79 -2.03
C LEU A 393 -5.62 -4.70 -0.82
N VAL A 394 -4.55 -5.29 -0.31
CA VAL A 394 -4.57 -6.16 0.87
C VAL A 394 -4.02 -5.38 2.05
N ILE A 395 -4.91 -4.99 2.96
CA ILE A 395 -4.53 -4.41 4.25
C ILE A 395 -4.61 -5.52 5.29
N ALA A 396 -3.48 -6.18 5.53
CA ALA A 396 -3.34 -7.16 6.58
C ALA A 396 -3.34 -6.43 7.94
N ASP A 397 -4.49 -6.44 8.62
CA ASP A 397 -4.71 -5.74 9.88
C ASP A 397 -5.21 -6.74 10.93
N LYS A 398 -4.92 -6.48 12.20
CA LYS A 398 -5.52 -7.22 13.32
C LYS A 398 -7.00 -6.91 13.55
N TYR A 399 -7.52 -5.87 12.90
CA TYR A 399 -8.95 -5.59 12.84
C TYR A 399 -9.72 -6.77 12.25
N ASP A 400 -11.04 -6.79 12.45
CA ASP A 400 -11.92 -7.82 11.90
C ASP A 400 -11.75 -7.96 10.37
N PRO A 401 -11.78 -9.21 9.84
CA PRO A 401 -11.64 -9.44 8.42
C PRO A 401 -12.79 -8.78 7.64
N PHE A 402 -12.48 -8.26 6.45
CA PHE A 402 -13.48 -7.65 5.57
C PHE A 402 -13.10 -7.79 4.10
N THR A 403 -14.10 -7.63 3.24
CA THR A 403 -13.96 -7.47 1.79
C THR A 403 -14.84 -6.29 1.39
N THR A 404 -14.29 -5.34 0.67
CA THR A 404 -15.01 -4.16 0.16
C THR A 404 -14.52 -3.83 -1.24
N THR A 405 -15.35 -3.15 -2.02
CA THR A 405 -14.98 -2.70 -3.36
C THR A 405 -15.21 -1.20 -3.44
N ASN A 406 -14.20 -0.46 -3.91
CA ASN A 406 -14.32 0.98 -4.11
C ASN A 406 -13.47 1.40 -5.31
N THR A 407 -14.05 2.21 -6.21
CA THR A 407 -13.35 2.76 -7.39
C THR A 407 -12.58 1.69 -8.16
N GLU A 408 -13.26 0.58 -8.51
CA GLU A 408 -12.71 -0.57 -9.24
C GLU A 408 -11.58 -1.34 -8.54
N CYS A 409 -11.25 -0.99 -7.30
CA CYS A 409 -10.28 -1.67 -6.44
C CYS A 409 -11.00 -2.60 -5.45
N LEU A 410 -10.60 -3.86 -5.42
CA LEU A 410 -10.96 -4.77 -4.33
C LEU A 410 -10.04 -4.47 -3.14
N CYS A 411 -10.62 -4.29 -1.97
CA CYS A 411 -9.89 -4.05 -0.73
C CYS A 411 -10.26 -5.10 0.30
N ILE A 412 -9.26 -5.86 0.75
CA ILE A 412 -9.46 -6.97 1.68
C ILE A 412 -8.58 -6.83 2.92
N ASN A 413 -9.09 -7.35 4.03
CA ASN A 413 -8.33 -7.67 5.22
C ASN A 413 -8.57 -9.14 5.57
N PRO A 414 -7.54 -10.01 5.61
CA PRO A 414 -7.71 -11.38 6.08
C PRO A 414 -7.94 -11.48 7.59
N GLY A 415 -7.67 -10.41 8.35
CA GLY A 415 -7.70 -10.42 9.81
C GLY A 415 -6.52 -11.20 10.40
N SER A 416 -6.36 -11.08 11.71
CA SER A 416 -5.35 -11.85 12.44
C SER A 416 -5.75 -13.33 12.50
N PHE A 417 -5.02 -14.20 11.82
CA PHE A 417 -5.31 -15.64 11.67
C PHE A 417 -5.62 -16.32 13.02
N PRO A 418 -4.78 -16.27 14.06
CA PRO A 418 -5.07 -16.89 15.35
C PRO A 418 -6.25 -16.25 16.10
N ARG A 419 -6.60 -14.98 15.81
CA ARG A 419 -7.66 -14.25 16.54
C ARG A 419 -9.01 -14.23 15.83
N SER A 420 -9.04 -14.50 14.53
CA SER A 420 -10.25 -14.52 13.69
C SER A 420 -10.89 -15.90 13.61
N GLY A 421 -10.48 -16.84 14.47
CA GLY A 421 -10.83 -18.26 14.36
C GLY A 421 -10.21 -18.89 13.12
N PHE A 422 -8.94 -18.58 12.83
CA PHE A 422 -8.19 -19.11 11.70
C PHE A 422 -8.83 -18.77 10.36
N SER A 423 -9.28 -17.52 10.22
CA SER A 423 -9.82 -17.00 8.96
C SER A 423 -8.72 -16.52 8.03
N PHE A 424 -8.89 -16.75 6.74
CA PHE A 424 -7.99 -16.29 5.68
C PHE A 424 -8.79 -15.97 4.40
N LYS A 425 -8.16 -15.28 3.44
CA LYS A 425 -8.81 -14.84 2.20
C LYS A 425 -8.19 -15.54 1.01
N VAL A 426 -9.02 -15.88 0.03
CA VAL A 426 -8.59 -16.44 -1.26
C VAL A 426 -8.99 -15.47 -2.36
N PHE A 427 -8.08 -15.20 -3.29
CA PHE A 427 -8.35 -14.36 -4.46
C PHE A 427 -8.11 -15.14 -5.74
N TYR A 428 -9.13 -15.12 -6.60
CA TYR A 428 -9.09 -15.70 -7.94
C TYR A 428 -8.90 -14.55 -8.96
N PRO A 429 -7.70 -14.38 -9.55
CA PRO A 429 -7.42 -13.30 -10.47
C PRO A 429 -8.26 -13.41 -11.75
N SER A 430 -8.51 -14.62 -12.26
CA SER A 430 -9.21 -14.85 -13.54
C SER A 430 -10.55 -14.12 -13.66
N ASN A 431 -11.30 -14.02 -12.56
CA ASN A 431 -12.60 -13.34 -12.48
C ASN A 431 -12.67 -12.27 -11.38
N LYS A 432 -11.54 -11.96 -10.73
CA LYS A 432 -11.43 -11.02 -9.61
C LYS A 432 -12.39 -11.33 -8.44
N THR A 433 -12.57 -12.61 -8.12
CA THR A 433 -13.42 -13.03 -6.99
C THR A 433 -12.59 -13.19 -5.72
N VAL A 434 -13.17 -12.80 -4.58
CA VAL A 434 -12.60 -13.02 -3.24
C VAL A 434 -13.50 -13.99 -2.49
N GLU A 435 -12.90 -15.03 -1.92
CA GLU A 435 -13.57 -15.98 -1.04
C GLU A 435 -13.04 -15.90 0.38
N ASP A 436 -13.93 -16.22 1.32
CA ASP A 436 -13.66 -16.28 2.75
C ASP A 436 -13.53 -17.73 3.19
N SER A 437 -12.49 -18.04 3.95
CA SER A 437 -12.27 -19.37 4.51
C SER A 437 -11.93 -19.28 5.98
N LYS A 438 -12.35 -20.29 6.76
CA LYS A 438 -12.21 -20.32 8.22
C LYS A 438 -11.99 -21.73 8.73
N LEU A 439 -11.02 -21.93 9.62
CA LEU A 439 -10.62 -23.25 10.11
C LEU A 439 -10.93 -23.50 11.60
N GLN A 440 -11.71 -22.63 12.24
CA GLN A 440 -12.06 -22.74 13.68
C GLN A 440 -12.68 -24.08 14.08
N GLY A 441 -13.46 -24.71 13.19
CA GLY A 441 -14.21 -25.93 13.50
C GLY A 441 -13.41 -27.24 13.40
N PHE A 442 -12.14 -27.18 13.02
CA PHE A 442 -11.28 -28.36 12.84
C PHE A 442 -10.43 -28.71 14.06
#